data_AF-A0A9E2N7D7-F1
#
_entry.id   AF-A0A9E2N7D7-F1
#
_cell.length_a   1.000
_cell.length_b   1.000
_cell.length_c   1.000
_cell.angle_alpha   90.00
_cell.angle_beta   90.00
_cell.angle_gamma   90.00
#
_symmetry.space_group_name_H-M   'P 1'
#
loop_
_entity.id
_entity.type
_entity.pdbx_description
1 polymer ?
#
loop_
_entity_poly.entity_id
_entity_poly.type
_entity_poly.pdbx_seq_one_letter_code
_entity_poly.pdbx_strand_id
1 'polypeptide(L)' 'LKDKYSNGELNTMDGIAISFPNWRFSVRTSNTEPLLRLNIESLDKNTMEQNRDELVQLIESNI' A
#
# COMPACT_ATOMS: atom_id res chain seq x y z
N LEU A 1 -0.86 -7.59 -5.20
CA LEU A 1 -1.02 -6.94 -3.87
C LEU A 1 -1.83 -7.79 -2.91
N LYS A 2 -3.11 -8.11 -3.20
CA LYS A 2 -3.98 -8.88 -2.30
C LYS A 2 -3.38 -10.22 -1.88
N ASP A 3 -2.86 -10.99 -2.84
CA ASP A 3 -2.29 -12.32 -2.55
C ASP A 3 -1.01 -12.23 -1.71
N LYS A 4 -0.11 -11.31 -2.09
CA LYS A 4 1.18 -11.09 -1.40
C LYS A 4 1.01 -10.63 0.06
N TYR A 5 -0.03 -9.84 0.35
CA TYR A 5 -0.30 -9.28 1.66
C TYR A 5 -1.58 -9.85 2.30
N SER A 6 -1.91 -11.10 1.97
CA SER A 6 -3.13 -11.81 2.43
C SER A 6 -3.17 -12.06 3.95
N ASN A 7 -2.03 -11.93 4.64
CA ASN A 7 -1.94 -12.02 6.10
C ASN A 7 -2.42 -10.74 6.82
N GLY A 8 -2.71 -9.67 6.09
CA GLY A 8 -3.27 -8.44 6.63
C GLY A 8 -4.79 -8.35 6.42
N GLU A 9 -5.45 -7.48 7.16
CA GLU A 9 -6.88 -7.22 6.98
C GLU A 9 -7.10 -6.42 5.68
N LEU A 10 -7.82 -7.01 4.71
CA LEU A 10 -8.11 -6.40 3.42
C LEU A 10 -9.41 -5.60 3.45
N ASN A 11 -9.36 -4.37 2.94
CA ASN A 11 -10.52 -3.55 2.61
C ASN A 11 -10.43 -3.06 1.15
N THR A 12 -11.53 -3.13 0.41
CA THR A 12 -11.59 -2.75 -1.01
C THR A 12 -12.64 -1.67 -1.34
N MET A 13 -13.08 -0.89 -0.36
CA MET A 13 -14.09 0.16 -0.58
C MET A 13 -13.57 1.34 -1.41
N ASP A 14 -12.30 1.72 -1.25
CA ASP A 14 -11.65 2.80 -2.02
C ASP A 14 -10.23 2.35 -2.45
N GLY A 15 -10.20 1.45 -3.44
CA GLY A 15 -8.96 0.83 -3.92
C GLY A 15 -8.61 -0.45 -3.14
N ILE A 16 -7.35 -0.59 -2.74
CA ILE A 16 -6.84 -1.70 -1.92
C ILE A 16 -6.22 -1.10 -0.67
N ALA A 17 -6.82 -1.35 0.49
CA ALA A 17 -6.24 -1.04 1.78
C ALA A 17 -5.93 -2.33 2.53
N ILE A 18 -4.73 -2.43 3.11
CA ILE A 18 -4.31 -3.59 3.90
C ILE A 18 -3.73 -3.09 5.21
N SER A 19 -4.21 -3.63 6.33
CA SER A 19 -3.81 -3.24 7.68
C SER A 19 -3.19 -4.42 8.44
N PHE A 20 -2.04 -4.17 9.05
CA PHE A 20 -1.36 -5.05 10.00
C PHE A 20 -1.32 -4.36 11.37
N PRO A 21 -0.99 -5.06 12.48
CA PRO A 21 -0.96 -4.46 13.81
C PRO A 21 -0.06 -3.21 13.93
N ASN A 22 1.06 -3.17 13.20
CA ASN A 22 2.08 -2.11 13.35
C ASN A 22 2.23 -1.20 12.14
N TRP A 23 1.60 -1.53 11.02
CA TRP A 23 1.68 -0.72 9.81
C TRP A 23 0.51 -1.03 8.88
N ARG A 24 0.22 -0.09 7.99
CA ARG A 24 -0.85 -0.22 7.00
C ARG A 24 -0.50 0.52 5.73
N PHE A 25 -1.14 0.14 4.63
CA PHE A 25 -1.06 0.90 3.40
C PHE A 25 -2.39 0.92 2.66
N SER A 26 -2.54 1.90 1.76
CA SER A 26 -3.63 1.94 0.80
C SER A 26 -3.14 2.38 -0.57
N VAL A 27 -3.60 1.68 -1.61
CA VAL A 27 -3.38 2.02 -3.02
C VAL A 27 -4.73 2.29 -3.67
N ARG A 28 -4.89 3.46 -4.28
CA ARG A 28 -6.12 3.84 -5.01
C ARG A 28 -5.80 4.69 -6.23
N THR A 29 -6.73 4.74 -7.19
CA THR A 29 -6.66 5.68 -8.30
C THR A 29 -6.93 7.10 -7.80
N SER A 30 -6.25 8.09 -8.39
CA SER A 30 -6.63 9.48 -8.18
C SER A 30 -7.91 9.79 -8.95
N ASN A 31 -8.84 10.49 -8.29
CA ASN A 31 -10.12 10.87 -8.90
C ASN A 31 -10.00 12.06 -9.88
N THR A 32 -8.93 12.84 -9.78
CA THR A 32 -8.78 14.14 -10.47
C THR A 32 -7.59 14.19 -11.41
N GLU A 33 -6.67 13.23 -11.31
CA GLU A 33 -5.41 13.21 -12.05
C GLU A 33 -5.11 11.78 -12.50
N PRO A 34 -4.40 11.55 -13.61
CA PRO A 34 -4.07 10.21 -14.10
C PRO A 34 -2.91 9.58 -13.30
N LEU A 35 -3.08 9.45 -11.98
CA LEU A 35 -2.05 9.00 -11.03
C LEU A 35 -2.59 7.93 -10.09
N LEU A 36 -1.71 7.06 -9.61
CA LEU A 36 -1.96 6.17 -8.47
C LEU A 36 -1.53 6.86 -7.18
N ARG A 37 -2.31 6.71 -6.11
CA ARG A 37 -1.99 7.19 -4.77
C ARG A 37 -1.63 6.02 -3.88
N LEU A 38 -0.45 6.08 -3.29
CA LEU A 38 0.03 5.17 -2.26
C LEU A 38 0.15 5.93 -0.94
N ASN A 39 -0.57 5.50 0.09
CA ASN A 39 -0.40 5.97 1.46
C ASN A 39 0.15 4.83 2.32
N ILE A 40 1.13 5.11 3.17
CA ILE A 40 1.75 4.13 4.07
C ILE A 40 1.92 4.77 5.43
N GLU A 41 1.54 4.03 6.46
CA GLU A 41 1.70 4.44 7.85
C GLU A 41 2.31 3.28 8.64
N SER A 42 3.25 3.60 9.52
CA SER A 42 3.91 2.65 10.42
C SER A 42 4.21 3.34 11.74
N LEU A 43 4.36 2.54 12.81
CA LEU A 43 4.79 3.03 14.12
C LEU A 43 6.24 3.55 14.13
N ASP A 44 7.08 3.10 13.20
CA ASP A 44 8.47 3.55 13.06
C ASP A 44 8.84 3.91 11.61
N LYS A 45 9.77 4.85 11.48
CA LYS A 45 10.18 5.43 10.20
C LYS A 45 10.90 4.40 9.30
N ASN A 46 11.77 3.57 9.86
CA ASN A 46 12.54 2.62 9.07
C ASN A 46 11.62 1.58 8.43
N THR A 47 10.67 1.02 9.18
CA THR A 47 9.66 0.09 8.65
C THR A 47 8.75 0.77 7.62
N MET A 48 8.37 2.04 7.83
CA MET A 48 7.61 2.80 6.83
C MET A 48 8.38 2.91 5.51
N GLU A 49 9.64 3.32 5.56
CA GLU A 49 10.48 3.51 4.37
C GLU A 49 10.77 2.19 3.65
N GLN A 50 11.08 1.12 4.39
CA GLN A 50 11.30 -0.22 3.82
C GLN A 50 10.05 -0.74 3.09
N ASN A 51 8.88 -0.65 3.73
CA ASN A 51 7.63 -1.10 3.11
C ASN A 51 7.24 -0.21 1.92
N ARG A 52 7.53 1.10 1.97
CA ARG A 52 7.33 2.02 0.84
C ARG A 52 8.15 1.59 -0.37
N ASP A 53 9.45 1.39 -0.18
CA ASP A 53 10.35 1.11 -1.29
C ASP A 53 10.01 -0.25 -1.93
N GLU A 54 9.68 -1.26 -1.10
CA GLU A 54 9.19 -2.56 -1.59
C GLU A 54 7.89 -2.44 -2.39
N LEU A 55 6.90 -1.69 -1.87
CA LEU A 55 5.60 -1.52 -2.52
C LEU A 55 5.71 -0.72 -3.83
N VAL A 56 6.51 0.34 -3.86
CA VAL A 56 6.76 1.13 -5.07
C VAL A 56 7.39 0.26 -6.14
N GLN A 57 8.47 -0.46 -5.80
CA GLN A 57 9.14 -1.36 -6.73
C GLN A 57 8.21 -2.46 -7.25
N LEU A 58 7.35 -3.01 -6.38
CA LEU A 58 6.35 -4.01 -6.79
C LEU A 58 5.31 -3.43 -7.75
N ILE A 59 4.83 -2.21 -7.50
CA ILE A 59 3.83 -1.57 -8.38
C ILE A 59 4.46 -1.27 -9.74
N GLU A 60 5.65 -0.66 -9.77
CA GLU A 60 6.34 -0.29 -11.00
C GLU A 60 6.77 -1.50 -11.83
N SER A 61 7.13 -2.62 -11.21
CA SER A 61 7.52 -3.85 -11.93
C SER A 61 6.34 -4.63 -12.54
N ASN A 62 5.10 -4.27 -12.22
CA ASN A 62 3.88 -4.90 -12.74
C ASN A 62 3.08 -3.97 -13.67
N ILE A 63 3.65 -2.82 -14.03
CA ILE A 63 3.12 -1.88 -15.04
C ILE A 63 4.00 -2.01 -16.29
#